data_AF-A0A7I8K7R8-F1
#
_entry.id   AF-A0A7I8K7R8-F1
#
_cell.length_a   1.000
_cell.length_b   1.000
_cell.length_c   1.000
_cell.angle_alpha   90.00
_cell.angle_beta   90.00
_cell.angle_gamma   90.00
#
_symmetry.space_group_name_H-M   'P 1'
#
loop_
_entity.id
_entity.type
_entity.pdbx_description
1 polymer ?
#
loop_
_entity_poly.entity_id
_entity_poly.type
_entity_poly.pdbx_seq_one_letter_code
_entity_poly.pdbx_strand_id
1 'polypeptide(L)'
;MASSRGDAPVSTSLSASSSAAAYSPPYPSAARLSDSQCFSQYSASLKCLESNSDKSKCQKQFDDYKECKKKEREARLERNRSRSLF
;
A
#
# COMPACT_ATOMS: atom_id res chain seq x y z
N MET A 1 -0.37 41.80 26.48
CA MET A 1 0.85 42.44 25.92
C MET A 1 2.07 41.66 26.40
N ALA A 2 3.07 41.47 25.52
CA ALA A 2 4.40 40.82 25.68
C ALA A 2 4.40 39.28 25.86
N SER A 3 4.93 38.43 24.96
CA SER A 3 6.23 38.31 24.24
C SER A 3 7.36 37.74 25.10
N SER A 4 7.91 36.58 24.67
CA SER A 4 9.30 36.07 24.82
C SER A 4 9.30 34.53 24.85
N ARG A 5 10.19 33.74 24.24
CA ARG A 5 11.44 33.92 23.47
C ARG A 5 11.73 32.57 22.78
N GLY A 6 12.26 32.58 21.56
CA GLY A 6 13.00 31.43 21.01
C GLY A 6 14.43 31.37 21.56
N ASP A 7 15.12 30.23 21.40
CA ASP A 7 16.37 30.11 20.61
C ASP A 7 16.92 28.66 20.60
N ALA A 8 17.29 28.19 19.39
CA ALA A 8 18.43 27.32 19.05
C ALA A 8 18.50 25.84 19.56
N PRO A 9 19.32 24.93 18.95
CA PRO A 9 20.45 25.24 18.06
C PRO A 9 20.61 24.39 16.77
N VAL A 10 21.31 25.02 15.82
CA VAL A 10 22.37 24.47 14.97
C VAL A 10 22.15 23.07 14.40
N SER A 11 21.98 23.00 13.07
CA SER A 11 22.45 21.85 12.30
C SER A 11 23.46 22.31 11.27
N THR A 12 24.67 21.83 11.50
CA THR A 12 25.93 22.07 10.82
C THR A 12 25.84 21.92 9.30
N SER A 13 26.49 22.86 8.64
CA SER A 13 26.76 22.95 7.21
C SER A 13 27.53 21.74 6.64
N LEU A 14 27.01 21.23 5.51
CA LEU A 14 27.68 20.84 4.26
C LEU A 14 29.03 20.09 4.35
N SER A 15 29.07 18.87 3.78
CA SER A 15 29.98 18.54 2.67
C SER A 15 29.61 17.20 2.02
N ALA A 16 29.67 17.22 0.69
CA ALA A 16 29.13 16.27 -0.26
C ALA A 16 29.92 14.96 -0.37
N SER A 17 29.25 13.90 -0.83
CA SER A 17 29.80 12.93 -1.81
C SER A 17 28.70 12.04 -2.39
N SER A 18 28.24 12.45 -3.58
CA SER A 18 28.06 11.65 -4.80
C SER A 18 27.23 10.35 -4.80
N SER A 19 26.21 10.39 -5.67
CA SER A 19 25.73 9.26 -6.50
C SER A 19 24.73 8.27 -5.89
N ALA A 20 23.48 8.71 -5.77
CA ALA A 20 22.34 8.00 -6.35
C ALA A 20 21.14 8.93 -6.30
N ALA A 21 20.59 9.32 -7.45
CA ALA A 21 19.24 9.85 -7.51
C ALA A 21 18.29 8.70 -7.13
N ALA A 22 18.13 8.48 -5.83
CA ALA A 22 17.07 7.64 -5.29
C ALA A 22 15.77 8.41 -5.53
N TYR A 23 15.18 8.23 -6.71
CA TYR A 23 13.75 8.48 -6.89
C TYR A 23 13.03 7.42 -6.07
N SER A 24 12.94 7.65 -4.76
CA SER A 24 11.98 6.97 -3.91
C SER A 24 10.61 7.36 -4.44
N PRO A 25 9.79 6.43 -4.97
CA PRO A 25 8.41 6.76 -5.30
C PRO A 25 7.76 7.31 -4.02
N PRO A 26 6.94 8.37 -4.10
CA PRO A 26 6.48 9.13 -2.93
C PRO A 26 5.72 8.30 -1.89
N TYR A 27 5.36 7.04 -2.18
CA TYR A 27 5.04 6.04 -1.18
C TYR A 27 5.12 4.60 -1.74
N PRO A 28 6.02 3.72 -1.28
CA PRO A 28 6.03 2.32 -1.67
C PRO A 28 5.11 1.52 -0.74
N SER A 29 3.78 1.60 -0.93
CA SER A 29 2.87 0.78 -0.11
C SER A 29 1.49 0.54 -0.70
N ALA A 30 1.00 1.43 -1.57
CA ALA A 30 -0.24 1.18 -2.31
C ALA A 30 0.10 0.32 -3.53
N ALA A 31 0.25 -1.00 -3.34
CA ALA A 31 0.23 -1.94 -4.45
C ALA A 31 -1.02 -1.65 -5.28
N ARG A 32 -0.86 -1.34 -6.57
CA ARG A 32 -2.02 -1.02 -7.40
C ARG A 32 -2.91 -2.24 -7.45
N LEU A 33 -4.21 -2.03 -7.52
CA LEU A 33 -5.17 -3.15 -7.54
C LEU A 33 -4.92 -4.09 -8.73
N SER A 34 -4.41 -3.54 -9.84
CA SER A 34 -3.90 -4.25 -11.02
C SER A 34 -2.73 -5.17 -10.75
N ASP A 35 -1.89 -4.85 -9.76
CA ASP A 35 -0.67 -5.59 -9.44
C ASP A 35 -0.94 -6.70 -8.42
N SER A 36 -2.15 -6.74 -7.85
CA SER A 36 -2.59 -7.78 -6.94
C SER A 36 -2.93 -9.05 -7.70
N GLN A 37 -2.58 -10.22 -7.15
CA GLN A 37 -2.99 -11.50 -7.73
C GLN A 37 -4.52 -11.67 -7.70
N CYS A 38 -5.20 -10.83 -6.91
CA CYS A 38 -6.65 -10.78 -6.78
C CYS A 38 -7.35 -9.93 -7.84
N PHE A 39 -6.60 -9.30 -8.75
CA PHE A 39 -7.18 -8.43 -9.79
C PHE A 39 -8.21 -9.15 -10.66
N SER A 40 -7.97 -10.42 -11.00
CA SER A 40 -8.92 -11.24 -11.76
C SER A 40 -10.29 -11.28 -11.07
N GLN A 41 -10.32 -11.48 -9.75
CA GLN A 41 -11.58 -11.67 -9.03
C GLN A 41 -12.29 -10.34 -8.82
N TYR A 42 -11.50 -9.28 -8.61
CA TYR A 42 -12.00 -7.91 -8.63
C TYR A 42 -12.65 -7.58 -9.98
N SER A 43 -11.99 -7.87 -11.10
CA SER A 43 -12.54 -7.62 -12.44
C SER A 43 -13.82 -8.42 -12.69
N ALA A 44 -13.90 -9.66 -12.22
CA ALA A 44 -15.09 -10.50 -12.32
C ALA A 44 -16.26 -9.93 -11.49
N SER A 45 -15.96 -9.41 -10.28
CA SER A 45 -16.97 -8.79 -9.42
C SER A 45 -17.55 -7.51 -10.04
N LEU A 46 -16.72 -6.69 -10.71
CA LEU A 46 -17.17 -5.51 -11.44
C LEU A 46 -18.03 -5.88 -12.66
N LYS A 47 -17.57 -6.84 -13.48
CA LYS A 47 -18.36 -7.33 -14.64
C LYS A 47 -19.71 -7.89 -14.24
N CYS A 48 -19.78 -8.57 -13.10
CA CYS A 48 -21.05 -9.06 -12.57
C CYS A 48 -22.01 -7.92 -12.24
N LEU A 49 -21.50 -6.83 -11.64
CA LEU A 49 -22.28 -5.64 -11.30
C LEU A 49 -22.73 -4.85 -12.53
N GLU A 50 -21.91 -4.83 -13.59
CA GLU A 50 -22.28 -4.25 -14.88
C GLU A 50 -23.42 -5.01 -15.55
N SER A 51 -23.45 -6.34 -15.38
CA SER A 51 -24.45 -7.22 -15.99
C SER A 51 -25.70 -7.42 -15.13
N ASN A 52 -25.59 -7.23 -13.82
CA ASN A 52 -26.67 -7.42 -12.84
C ASN A 52 -26.71 -6.21 -11.91
N SER A 53 -27.85 -5.52 -11.88
CA SER A 53 -28.12 -4.43 -10.92
C SER A 53 -28.18 -4.92 -9.47
N ASP A 54 -28.44 -6.21 -9.25
CA ASP A 54 -28.56 -6.79 -7.91
C ASP A 54 -27.21 -7.26 -7.36
N LYS A 55 -26.64 -6.49 -6.43
CA LYS A 55 -25.40 -6.83 -5.71
C LYS A 55 -25.41 -8.23 -5.08
N SER A 56 -26.55 -8.70 -4.61
CA SER A 56 -26.69 -10.02 -3.98
C SER A 56 -26.34 -11.18 -4.92
N LYS A 57 -26.62 -11.04 -6.23
CA LYS A 57 -26.26 -12.06 -7.24
C LYS A 57 -24.75 -12.14 -7.47
N CYS A 58 -24.03 -11.07 -7.18
CA CYS A 58 -22.58 -10.96 -7.34
C CYS A 58 -21.79 -11.18 -6.05
N GLN A 59 -22.48 -11.48 -4.94
CA GLN A 59 -21.90 -11.59 -3.59
C GLN A 59 -20.71 -12.55 -3.56
N LYS A 60 -20.85 -13.71 -4.21
CA LYS A 60 -19.77 -14.71 -4.32
C LYS A 60 -18.47 -14.13 -4.88
N GLN A 61 -18.53 -13.29 -5.91
CA GLN A 61 -17.32 -12.73 -6.53
C GLN A 61 -16.62 -11.71 -5.62
N PHE A 62 -17.40 -10.96 -4.84
CA PHE A 62 -16.84 -10.07 -3.83
C PHE A 62 -16.23 -10.82 -2.65
N ASP A 63 -16.83 -11.93 -2.24
CA ASP A 63 -16.32 -12.76 -1.15
C ASP A 63 -15.04 -13.49 -1.57
N ASP A 64 -14.99 -14.03 -2.79
CA ASP A 64 -13.79 -14.63 -3.40
C ASP A 64 -12.64 -13.59 -3.49
N TYR A 65 -12.95 -12.34 -3.88
CA TYR A 65 -11.97 -11.24 -3.89
C TYR A 65 -11.44 -10.91 -2.48
N LYS A 66 -12.32 -10.82 -1.47
CA LYS A 66 -11.92 -10.56 -0.07
C LYS A 66 -11.04 -11.68 0.47
N GLU A 67 -11.41 -12.93 0.21
CA GLU A 67 -10.61 -14.09 0.61
C GLU A 67 -9.22 -14.04 -0.04
N CYS A 68 -9.15 -13.72 -1.33
CA CYS A 68 -7.89 -13.54 -2.02
C CYS A 68 -7.03 -12.44 -1.37
N LYS A 69 -7.61 -11.26 -1.09
CA LYS A 69 -6.88 -10.15 -0.44
C LYS A 69 -6.40 -10.51 0.97
N LYS A 70 -7.16 -11.34 1.69
CA LYS A 70 -6.76 -11.88 3.00
C LYS A 70 -5.53 -12.77 2.85
N LYS A 71 -5.54 -13.73 1.91
CA LYS A 71 -4.39 -14.61 1.62
C LYS A 71 -3.16 -13.83 1.16
N GLU A 72 -3.34 -12.81 0.30
CA GLU A 72 -2.23 -11.96 -0.15
C GLU A 72 -1.56 -11.22 1.02
N ARG A 73 -2.36 -10.73 1.97
CA ARG A 73 -1.86 -10.10 3.19
C ARG A 73 -1.11 -11.10 4.07
N GLU A 74 -1.67 -12.30 4.28
CA GLU A 74 -1.04 -13.35 5.08
C GLU A 74 0.30 -13.80 4.48
N ALA A 75 0.36 -14.02 3.16
CA ALA A 75 1.61 -14.35 2.47
C ALA A 75 2.66 -13.23 2.57
N ARG A 76 2.24 -11.96 2.63
CA ARG A 76 3.14 -10.83 2.87
C ARG A 76 3.65 -10.80 4.31
N LEU A 77 2.79 -11.08 5.28
CA LEU A 77 3.16 -11.16 6.69
C LEU A 77 4.14 -12.31 6.96
N GLU A 78 3.92 -13.49 6.36
CA GLU A 78 4.81 -14.65 6.52
C GLU A 78 6.21 -14.38 5.93
N ARG A 79 6.28 -13.74 4.76
CA ARG A 79 7.55 -13.28 4.18
C ARG A 79 8.22 -12.20 5.02
N ASN A 80 7.46 -11.33 5.69
CA ASN A 80 8.04 -10.33 6.57
C ASN A 80 8.58 -10.95 7.86
N ARG A 81 7.85 -11.92 8.43
CA ARG A 81 8.26 -12.70 9.61
C ARG A 81 9.56 -13.45 9.37
N SER A 82 9.69 -14.14 8.24
CA SER A 82 10.91 -14.86 7.85
C SER A 82 12.09 -13.96 7.49
N ARG A 83 11.84 -12.69 7.17
CA ARG A 83 12.89 -11.68 6.90
C ARG A 83 13.36 -10.93 8.15
N SER A 84 12.70 -11.13 9.29
CA SER A 84 13.07 -10.54 10.58
C SER A 84 14.04 -11.48 11.32
N LEU A 85 15.30 -11.50 10.91
CA LEU A 85 16.39 -12.26 11.59
C LEU A 85 17.56 -11.36 12.02
N PHE A 86 17.28 -10.14 12.47
CA PHE A 86 18.20 -9.32 13.26
C PHE A 86 17.52 -8.90 14.55
#